data_AF-A0A958DML7-F1
#
_entry.id   AF-A0A958DML7-F1
#
_cell.length_a   1.000
_cell.length_b   1.000
_cell.length_c   1.000
_cell.angle_alpha   90.00
_cell.angle_beta   90.00
_cell.angle_gamma   90.00
#
_symmetry.space_group_name_H-M   'P 1'
#
loop_
_entity.id
_entity.type
_entity.pdbx_description
1 polymer ?
#
loop_
_entity_poly.entity_id
_entity_poly.type
_entity_poly.pdbx_seq_one_letter_code
_entity_poly.pdbx_strand_id
1 'polypeptide(L)'
;MRSGGFAVAVLYWGITMLGQGLPAQDWANLARYREENAALGLPAENENRVVFMGNSITEMWGQVQPEFFAGKSYLNRGISGQTTPQMLIRFRPDVIALQPKVVVILAGTNDIAGNTGPATLEMIED
;
A
#
# COMPACT_ATOMS: atom_id res chain seq x y z
N MET A 1 58.39 2.99 27.88
CA MET A 1 57.15 2.20 27.69
C MET A 1 55.96 3.13 27.97
N ARG A 2 55.33 3.66 26.92
CA ARG A 2 54.14 4.50 27.02
C ARG A 2 52.98 3.74 26.38
N SER A 3 51.99 3.39 27.19
CA SER A 3 50.70 2.84 26.77
C SER A 3 49.82 3.97 26.23
N GLY A 4 49.41 3.85 24.97
CA GLY A 4 48.43 4.73 24.32
C GLY A 4 47.28 3.89 23.81
N GLY A 5 46.06 4.23 24.24
CA GLY A 5 44.84 3.44 24.07
C GLY A 5 44.37 3.24 22.64
N PHE A 6 43.79 2.07 22.39
CA PHE A 6 43.02 1.74 21.19
C PHE A 6 41.68 2.50 21.23
N ALA A 7 41.41 3.33 20.23
CA ALA A 7 40.08 3.85 19.95
C ALA A 7 39.30 2.81 19.13
N VAL A 8 38.34 2.12 19.75
CA VAL A 8 37.35 1.30 19.04
C VAL A 8 36.25 2.25 18.56
N ALA A 9 36.30 2.61 17.28
CA ALA A 9 35.33 3.48 16.64
C ALA A 9 34.76 2.84 15.37
N VAL A 10 34.03 1.73 15.48
CA VAL A 10 33.02 1.33 14.47
C VAL A 10 31.95 0.46 15.14
N LEU A 11 31.02 1.09 15.87
CA LEU A 11 29.77 0.46 16.34
C LEU A 11 28.59 1.44 16.24
N TYR A 12 28.51 2.19 15.13
CA TYR A 12 27.42 3.14 14.86
C TYR A 12 26.89 3.05 13.42
N TRP A 13 26.91 1.86 12.82
CA TRP A 13 26.27 1.59 11.52
C TRP A 13 25.22 0.48 11.57
N GLY A 14 24.94 -0.09 12.75
CA GLY A 14 24.10 -1.27 12.91
C GLY A 14 22.63 -1.03 13.27
N ILE A 15 22.21 0.22 13.56
CA ILE A 15 20.86 0.51 14.10
C ILE A 15 20.09 1.47 13.18
N THR A 16 20.03 1.16 11.89
CA THR A 16 19.13 1.87 10.95
C THR A 16 18.18 0.93 10.20
N MET A 17 17.96 -0.28 10.72
CA MET A 17 17.01 -1.27 10.19
C MET A 17 15.90 -1.57 11.21
N LEU A 18 15.29 -0.54 11.82
CA LEU A 18 14.13 -0.69 12.71
C LEU A 18 12.88 0.04 12.20
N GLY A 19 12.83 0.38 10.90
CA GLY A 19 11.71 1.14 10.32
C GLY A 19 10.74 0.32 9.47
N GLN A 20 11.12 -0.88 9.03
CA GLN A 20 10.29 -1.74 8.18
C GLN A 20 9.81 -2.90 9.05
N GLY A 21 8.51 -2.93 9.38
CA GLY A 21 7.93 -4.08 10.07
C GLY A 21 8.24 -5.36 9.27
N LEU A 22 8.51 -6.47 9.95
CA LEU A 22 8.69 -7.75 9.26
C LEU A 22 7.44 -8.02 8.39
N PRO A 23 7.59 -8.53 7.16
CA PRO A 23 6.45 -8.78 6.24
C PRO A 23 5.32 -9.59 6.88
N ALA A 24 5.65 -10.50 7.80
CA ALA A 24 4.69 -11.31 8.54
C ALA A 24 3.76 -10.49 9.47
N GLN A 25 4.15 -9.27 9.84
CA GLN A 25 3.39 -8.40 10.74
C GLN A 25 2.51 -7.37 9.99
N ASP A 26 2.71 -7.18 8.68
CA ASP A 26 1.95 -6.25 7.84
C ASP A 26 1.03 -7.00 6.87
N TRP A 27 0.06 -7.73 7.44
CA TRP A 27 -0.85 -8.58 6.67
C TRP A 27 -1.64 -7.84 5.58
N ALA A 28 -1.97 -6.56 5.81
CA ALA A 28 -2.68 -5.72 4.84
C ALA A 28 -1.74 -4.95 3.89
N ASN A 29 -0.43 -5.10 4.04
CA ASN A 29 0.61 -4.43 3.25
C ASN A 29 0.49 -2.89 3.25
N LEU A 30 0.27 -2.31 4.44
CA LEU A 30 0.18 -0.86 4.66
C LEU A 30 1.46 -0.11 4.27
N ALA A 31 2.60 -0.78 4.22
CA ALA A 31 3.85 -0.20 3.76
C ALA A 31 3.86 0.09 2.24
N ARG A 32 3.12 -0.68 1.42
CA ARG A 32 3.22 -0.67 -0.05
C ARG A 32 3.10 0.70 -0.70
N TYR A 33 2.17 1.52 -0.22
CA TYR A 33 1.88 2.85 -0.77
C TYR A 33 2.19 3.98 0.21
N ARG A 34 2.84 3.70 1.35
CA ARG A 34 3.06 4.70 2.40
C ARG A 34 3.83 5.91 1.89
N GLU A 35 4.94 5.67 1.20
CA GLU A 35 5.80 6.73 0.66
C GLU A 35 5.13 7.46 -0.50
N GLU A 36 4.49 6.72 -1.40
CA GLU A 36 3.70 7.29 -2.51
C GLU A 36 2.56 8.19 -1.98
N ASN A 37 1.85 7.77 -0.93
CA ASN A 37 0.78 8.54 -0.30
C ASN A 37 1.32 9.81 0.36
N ALA A 38 2.44 9.72 1.06
CA ALA A 38 3.06 10.86 1.72
C ALA A 38 3.53 11.94 0.73
N ALA A 39 3.94 11.54 -0.48
CA ALA A 39 4.41 12.45 -1.51
C ALA A 39 3.28 13.23 -2.23
N LEU A 40 2.02 12.80 -2.15
CA LEU A 40 0.91 13.41 -2.91
C LEU A 40 0.42 14.76 -2.37
N GLY A 41 0.60 15.01 -1.08
CA GLY A 41 0.01 16.17 -0.41
C GLY A 41 -1.52 16.24 -0.51
N LEU A 42 -2.08 17.39 -0.11
CA LEU A 42 -3.51 17.68 -0.26
C LEU A 42 -3.86 17.89 -1.74
N PRO A 43 -5.06 17.46 -2.19
CA PRO A 43 -5.52 17.79 -3.53
C PRO A 43 -5.58 19.29 -3.78
N ALA A 44 -5.28 19.73 -5.01
CA ALA A 44 -5.52 21.12 -5.39
C ALA A 44 -7.02 21.42 -5.50
N GLU A 45 -7.42 22.70 -5.39
CA GLU A 45 -8.83 23.15 -5.35
C GLU A 45 -9.68 22.59 -6.51
N ASN A 46 -9.09 22.45 -7.70
CA ASN A 46 -9.78 21.96 -8.90
C ASN A 46 -9.32 20.55 -9.32
N GLU A 47 -8.63 19.82 -8.45
CA GLU A 47 -8.17 18.46 -8.72
C GLU A 47 -9.35 17.47 -8.66
N ASN A 48 -9.57 16.71 -9.73
CA ASN A 48 -10.52 15.59 -9.74
C ASN A 48 -9.80 14.29 -9.40
N ARG A 49 -9.32 14.20 -8.16
CA ARG A 49 -8.59 13.02 -7.68
C ARG A 49 -9.49 11.80 -7.63
N VAL A 50 -9.06 10.72 -8.29
CA VAL A 50 -9.76 9.43 -8.32
C VAL A 50 -8.81 8.36 -7.80
N VAL A 51 -9.27 7.55 -6.85
CA VAL A 51 -8.52 6.40 -6.35
C VAL A 51 -9.10 5.11 -6.92
N PHE A 52 -8.24 4.28 -7.50
CA PHE A 52 -8.57 2.94 -7.96
C PHE A 52 -8.08 1.93 -6.92
N MET A 53 -8.99 1.43 -6.11
CA MET A 53 -8.75 0.43 -5.08
C MET A 53 -9.03 -0.96 -5.64
N GLY A 54 -8.09 -1.89 -5.46
CA GLY A 54 -8.33 -3.27 -5.89
C GLY A 54 -7.16 -4.21 -5.68
N ASN A 55 -7.19 -5.31 -6.43
CA ASN A 55 -6.21 -6.39 -6.37
C ASN A 55 -5.24 -6.36 -7.57
N SER A 56 -4.74 -7.52 -7.98
CA SER A 56 -3.81 -7.70 -9.10
C SER A 56 -4.32 -7.12 -10.41
N ILE A 57 -5.64 -7.17 -10.68
CA ILE A 57 -6.21 -6.61 -11.91
C ILE A 57 -5.97 -5.08 -11.95
N THR A 58 -6.25 -4.41 -10.84
CA THR A 58 -6.02 -2.96 -10.72
C THR A 58 -4.53 -2.65 -10.74
N GLU A 59 -3.69 -3.40 -10.03
CA GLU A 59 -2.24 -3.17 -10.01
C GLU A 59 -1.64 -3.30 -11.41
N MET A 60 -1.94 -4.41 -12.11
CA MET A 60 -1.43 -4.68 -13.45
C MET A 60 -1.95 -3.68 -14.48
N TRP A 61 -3.14 -3.12 -14.31
CA TRP A 61 -3.64 -2.08 -15.22
C TRP A 61 -2.67 -0.88 -15.29
N GLY A 62 -2.11 -0.45 -14.16
CA GLY A 62 -1.12 0.62 -14.14
C GLY A 62 0.21 0.26 -14.80
N GLN A 63 0.54 -1.04 -14.86
CA GLN A 63 1.79 -1.54 -15.46
C GLN A 63 1.65 -1.79 -16.96
N VAL A 64 0.52 -2.37 -17.38
CA VAL A 64 0.25 -2.74 -18.78
C VAL A 64 -0.23 -1.53 -19.58
N GLN A 65 -0.95 -0.61 -18.93
CA GLN A 65 -1.52 0.58 -19.57
C GLN A 65 -1.22 1.87 -18.77
N PRO A 66 0.07 2.24 -18.62
CA PRO A 66 0.47 3.38 -17.80
C PRO A 66 -0.14 4.71 -18.27
N GLU A 67 -0.43 4.87 -19.57
CA GLU A 67 -1.05 6.05 -20.15
C GLU A 67 -2.50 6.29 -19.67
N PHE A 68 -3.15 5.25 -19.12
CA PHE A 68 -4.45 5.43 -18.48
C PHE A 68 -4.35 6.33 -17.24
N PHE A 69 -3.26 6.21 -16.48
CA PHE A 69 -3.03 6.94 -15.22
C PHE A 69 -2.15 8.18 -15.41
N ALA A 70 -1.18 8.13 -16.32
CA ALA A 70 -0.21 9.20 -16.52
C ALA A 70 -0.87 10.54 -16.86
N GLY A 71 -0.39 11.61 -16.21
CA GLY A 71 -0.88 12.98 -16.44
C GLY A 71 -2.29 13.27 -15.92
N LYS A 72 -2.94 12.31 -15.25
CA LYS A 72 -4.26 12.46 -14.62
C LYS A 72 -4.12 12.37 -13.11
N SER A 73 -5.10 12.90 -12.39
CA SER A 73 -5.21 12.76 -10.93
C SER A 73 -5.74 11.37 -10.53
N TYR A 74 -5.29 10.32 -11.21
CA TYR A 74 -5.73 8.94 -11.01
C TYR A 74 -4.65 8.19 -10.23
N LEU A 75 -5.05 7.66 -9.08
CA LEU A 75 -4.16 6.98 -8.15
C LEU A 75 -4.46 5.50 -8.16
N ASN A 76 -3.50 4.71 -8.64
CA ASN A 76 -3.59 3.25 -8.59
C ASN A 76 -3.21 2.76 -7.19
N ARG A 77 -4.13 2.08 -6.51
CA ARG A 77 -3.94 1.46 -5.21
C ARG A 77 -4.27 -0.04 -5.26
N GLY A 78 -3.95 -0.69 -6.37
CA GLY A 78 -4.05 -2.14 -6.54
C GLY A 78 -2.91 -2.87 -5.84
N ILE A 79 -3.20 -3.96 -5.12
CA ILE A 79 -2.15 -4.83 -4.56
C ILE A 79 -2.47 -6.28 -4.92
N SER A 80 -1.57 -6.92 -5.66
CA SER A 80 -1.74 -8.32 -6.09
C SER A 80 -2.03 -9.27 -4.94
N GLY A 81 -2.95 -10.19 -5.17
CA GLY A 81 -3.34 -11.23 -4.21
C GLY A 81 -4.29 -10.78 -3.09
N GLN A 82 -4.57 -9.48 -2.94
CA GLN A 82 -5.37 -9.01 -1.80
C GLN A 82 -6.86 -9.35 -1.89
N THR A 83 -7.43 -9.63 -0.71
CA THR A 83 -8.87 -9.85 -0.46
C THR A 83 -9.53 -8.60 0.13
N THR A 84 -10.86 -8.57 0.17
CA THR A 84 -11.63 -7.43 0.69
C THR A 84 -11.30 -7.07 2.15
N PRO A 85 -11.01 -8.00 3.09
CA PRO A 85 -10.63 -7.60 4.44
C PRO A 85 -9.28 -6.86 4.51
N GLN A 86 -8.31 -7.23 3.68
CA GLN A 86 -7.04 -6.49 3.58
C GLN A 86 -7.26 -5.09 2.99
N MET A 87 -8.10 -4.99 1.96
CA MET A 87 -8.49 -3.70 1.36
C MET A 87 -9.22 -2.80 2.37
N LEU A 88 -10.09 -3.37 3.20
CA LEU A 88 -10.80 -2.65 4.26
C LEU A 88 -9.82 -2.03 5.27
N ILE A 89 -8.82 -2.78 5.73
CA ILE A 89 -7.81 -2.29 6.67
C ILE A 89 -7.04 -1.09 6.09
N ARG A 90 -6.64 -1.16 4.82
CA ARG A 90 -5.87 -0.09 4.17
C ARG A 90 -6.73 1.01 3.55
N PHE A 91 -8.05 0.92 3.60
CA PHE A 91 -8.95 1.89 2.98
C PHE A 91 -8.75 3.31 3.54
N ARG A 92 -8.45 3.43 4.84
CA ARG A 92 -8.14 4.73 5.45
C ARG A 92 -6.88 5.38 4.85
N PRO A 93 -5.69 4.76 4.93
CA PRO A 93 -4.47 5.37 4.38
C PRO A 93 -4.46 5.45 2.86
N ASP A 94 -5.00 4.47 2.13
CA ASP A 94 -4.90 4.41 0.68
C ASP A 94 -6.07 5.06 -0.06
N VAL A 95 -7.15 5.44 0.63
CA VAL A 95 -8.31 6.11 0.01
C VAL A 95 -8.67 7.37 0.78
N ILE A 96 -9.13 7.23 2.02
CA ILE A 96 -9.73 8.36 2.77
C ILE A 96 -8.71 9.49 2.97
N ALA A 97 -7.49 9.16 3.39
CA ALA A 97 -6.44 10.14 3.64
C ALA A 97 -6.01 10.90 2.38
N LEU A 98 -6.26 10.34 1.19
CA LEU A 98 -5.92 10.95 -0.10
C LEU A 98 -6.97 11.95 -0.59
N GLN A 99 -8.12 12.03 0.10
CA GLN A 99 -9.24 12.94 -0.20
C GLN A 99 -9.71 12.90 -1.67
N PRO A 100 -10.00 11.72 -2.24
CA PRO A 100 -10.50 11.64 -3.60
C PRO A 100 -11.93 12.17 -3.72
N LYS A 101 -12.30 12.64 -4.92
CA LYS A 101 -13.71 12.90 -5.27
C LYS A 101 -14.46 11.60 -5.59
N VAL A 102 -13.73 10.60 -6.11
CA VAL A 102 -14.29 9.30 -6.52
C VAL A 102 -13.35 8.19 -6.11
N VAL A 103 -13.92 7.09 -5.62
CA VAL A 103 -13.21 5.81 -5.48
C VAL A 103 -13.84 4.79 -6.43
N VAL A 104 -13.00 4.09 -7.19
CA VAL A 104 -13.37 2.94 -8.01
C VAL A 104 -12.86 1.70 -7.28
N ILE A 105 -13.77 0.77 -6.95
CA ILE A 105 -13.44 -0.45 -6.21
C ILE A 105 -13.66 -1.67 -7.10
N LEU A 106 -12.62 -2.45 -7.33
CA LEU A 106 -12.69 -3.76 -7.98
C LEU A 106 -12.07 -4.82 -7.05
N ALA A 107 -12.94 -5.58 -6.37
CA ALA A 107 -12.55 -6.54 -5.34
C ALA A 107 -13.41 -7.82 -5.40
N GLY A 108 -13.05 -8.84 -4.62
CA GLY A 108 -13.82 -10.09 -4.50
C GLY A 108 -13.20 -11.32 -5.17
N THR A 109 -12.44 -11.16 -6.27
CA THR A 109 -11.90 -12.33 -7.01
C THR A 109 -10.99 -13.22 -6.15
N ASN A 110 -10.23 -12.63 -5.22
CA ASN A 110 -9.31 -13.35 -4.34
C ASN A 110 -9.99 -13.88 -3.09
N ASP A 111 -11.11 -13.27 -2.70
CA ASP A 111 -11.98 -13.73 -1.63
C ASP A 111 -12.61 -15.07 -2.04
N ILE A 112 -13.15 -15.13 -3.26
CA ILE A 112 -13.68 -16.36 -3.88
C ILE A 112 -12.58 -17.43 -4.02
N ALA A 113 -11.35 -17.01 -4.35
CA ALA A 113 -10.21 -17.93 -4.46
C ALA A 113 -9.67 -18.42 -3.10
N GLY A 114 -10.13 -17.83 -1.98
CA GLY A 114 -9.71 -18.22 -0.63
C GLY A 114 -8.28 -17.78 -0.26
N ASN A 115 -7.77 -16.69 -0.84
CA ASN A 115 -6.38 -16.25 -0.62
C ASN A 115 -6.05 -15.92 0.85
N THR A 116 -7.07 -15.60 1.65
CA THR A 116 -6.94 -15.34 3.10
C THR A 116 -7.65 -16.39 3.96
N GLY A 117 -7.85 -17.59 3.40
CA GLY A 117 -8.60 -18.68 4.01
C GLY A 117 -10.01 -18.83 3.41
N PRO A 118 -10.77 -19.84 3.86
CA PRO A 118 -12.12 -20.10 3.35
C PRO A 118 -13.03 -18.88 3.53
N ALA A 119 -13.71 -18.49 2.45
CA ALA A 119 -14.82 -17.54 2.48
C ALA A 119 -16.11 -18.30 2.10
N THR A 120 -17.17 -18.14 2.89
CA THR A 120 -18.50 -18.62 2.51
C THR A 120 -19.21 -17.56 1.68
N LEU A 121 -20.28 -17.94 0.97
CA LEU A 121 -21.13 -16.97 0.27
C LEU A 121 -21.75 -15.98 1.24
N GLU A 122 -22.17 -16.45 2.42
CA GLU A 122 -22.70 -15.61 3.50
C GLU A 122 -21.71 -14.51 3.92
N MET A 123 -20.44 -14.84 4.11
CA MET A 123 -19.38 -13.86 4.42
C MET A 123 -19.17 -12.80 3.32
N ILE A 124 -19.65 -13.04 2.10
CA ILE A 124 -19.53 -12.14 0.95
C ILE A 124 -20.81 -11.32 0.74
N GLU A 125 -21.97 -11.87 1.10
CA GLU A 125 -23.30 -11.29 0.86
C GLU A 125 -23.81 -10.40 2.01
N ASP A 126 -23.26 -10.54 3.22
CA ASP A 126 -23.59 -9.73 4.43
C ASP A 126 -23.09 -8.27 4.36
#